data_AF-A0AAW0BXU9-F1
#
_entry.id   AF-A0AAW0BXU9-F1
#
_cell.length_a   1.000
_cell.length_b   1.000
_cell.length_c   1.000
_cell.angle_alpha   90.00
_cell.angle_beta   90.00
_cell.angle_gamma   90.00
#
_symmetry.space_group_name_H-M   'P 1'
#
loop_
_entity.id
_entity.type
_entity.pdbx_description
1 polymer ?
#
loop_
_entity_poly.entity_id
_entity_poly.type
_entity_poly.pdbx_seq_one_letter_code
_entity_poly.pdbx_strand_id
1 'polypeptide(L)'
;MSNSSSYTSSASSVSSARAALTEVGAHSNLNQPARPPALNRGCVPLPSQTLTGDQAELHSVLEYKIGAPYADWGLTKPLERALEGFGEYLTEFATMPPLPSLSVIHPQLPWCITVHRTDFDGVTVGDVLTGIYSAMGMHLAGGKGTRLQLLGGKRLLAGLRKSGFDGDVWEMVVV
;
A
#
# COMPACT_ATOMS: atom_id res chain seq x y z
N MET A 1 -46.30 49.33 8.95
CA MET A 1 -45.49 49.61 10.15
C MET A 1 -44.43 48.52 10.22
N SER A 2 -43.24 48.81 9.70
CA SER A 2 -42.01 48.97 10.53
C SER A 2 -41.32 47.60 10.69
N ASN A 3 -40.02 47.41 10.58
CA ASN A 3 -38.89 48.32 10.47
C ASN A 3 -37.69 47.52 9.92
N SER A 4 -36.89 48.14 9.07
CA SER A 4 -35.50 47.76 8.82
C SER A 4 -34.70 47.83 10.12
N SER A 5 -33.75 46.93 10.33
CA SER A 5 -32.69 47.12 11.34
C SER A 5 -31.41 46.45 10.87
N SER A 6 -30.53 47.29 10.35
CA SER A 6 -29.10 47.08 10.21
C SER A 6 -28.47 46.90 11.58
N TYR A 7 -27.56 45.94 11.74
CA TYR A 7 -26.60 45.96 12.84
C TYR A 7 -25.19 45.66 12.33
N THR A 8 -24.30 46.50 12.84
CA THR A 8 -22.91 46.76 12.51
C THR A 8 -21.95 45.70 13.05
N SER A 9 -20.81 45.60 12.37
CA SER A 9 -19.60 44.90 12.79
C SER A 9 -19.16 45.18 14.22
N SER A 10 -18.54 44.20 14.86
CA SER A 10 -17.49 44.40 15.87
C SER A 10 -16.59 43.17 15.93
N ALA A 11 -15.31 43.40 15.63
CA ALA A 11 -14.20 42.48 15.81
C ALA A 11 -13.63 42.62 17.24
N SER A 12 -13.14 41.52 17.80
CA SER A 12 -12.20 41.44 18.95
C SER A 12 -11.72 39.98 19.02
N SER A 13 -10.53 39.63 18.53
CA SER A 13 -9.22 39.68 19.22
C SER A 13 -9.12 38.83 20.47
N VAL A 14 -8.49 37.66 20.36
CA VAL A 14 -7.68 37.07 21.44
C VAL A 14 -6.59 36.15 20.88
N SER A 15 -5.35 36.56 21.15
CA SER A 15 -4.22 35.78 21.66
C SER A 15 -3.85 34.47 20.99
N SER A 16 -2.80 34.50 20.15
CA SER A 16 -2.01 33.32 19.81
C SER A 16 -0.58 33.46 20.33
N ALA A 17 -0.21 32.54 21.21
CA ALA A 17 1.04 32.53 21.94
C ALA A 17 2.23 32.14 21.04
N ARG A 18 3.34 32.86 21.22
CA ARG A 18 4.67 32.49 20.73
C ARG A 18 5.12 31.18 21.38
N ALA A 19 5.45 30.18 20.57
CA ALA A 19 6.35 29.09 20.97
C ALA A 19 7.50 29.05 19.96
N ALA A 20 8.70 29.35 20.47
CA ALA A 20 9.96 29.18 19.78
C ALA A 20 10.24 27.68 19.59
N LEU A 21 10.70 27.30 18.41
CA LEU A 21 11.43 26.05 18.22
C LEU A 21 12.74 26.33 17.51
N THR A 22 13.77 26.13 18.32
CA THR A 22 15.21 26.17 18.10
C THR A 22 15.61 25.38 16.84
N GLU A 23 16.36 26.04 15.96
CA GLU A 23 17.21 25.39 14.97
C GLU A 23 18.21 24.46 15.67
N VAL A 24 18.11 23.16 15.41
CA VAL A 24 19.19 22.22 15.71
C VAL A 24 19.61 21.60 14.38
N GLY A 25 20.85 21.89 14.00
CA GLY A 25 21.47 21.50 12.75
C GLY A 25 21.45 19.99 12.53
N ALA A 26 20.86 19.58 11.43
CA ALA A 26 21.03 18.24 10.90
C ALA A 26 22.31 18.22 10.06
N HIS A 27 23.37 17.63 10.61
CA HIS A 27 24.53 17.22 9.85
C HIS A 27 24.09 16.20 8.78
N SER A 28 24.17 16.64 7.53
CA SER A 28 23.88 15.86 6.33
C SER A 28 24.74 14.61 6.27
N ASN A 29 24.13 13.44 6.51
CA ASN A 29 24.76 12.16 6.22
C ASN A 29 24.53 11.84 4.73
N LEU A 30 25.57 12.07 3.92
CA LEU A 30 25.53 12.19 2.46
C LEU A 30 25.45 10.85 1.69
N ASN A 31 24.98 9.76 2.30
CA ASN A 31 25.04 8.40 1.73
C ASN A 31 23.69 7.68 1.60
N GLN A 32 22.55 8.35 1.77
CA GLN A 32 21.27 7.75 1.37
C GLN A 32 21.02 8.01 -0.13
N PRO A 33 20.80 6.97 -0.96
CA PRO A 33 20.21 7.19 -2.27
C PRO A 33 18.89 7.90 -2.02
N ALA A 34 18.72 9.07 -2.64
CA ALA A 34 17.58 9.95 -2.46
C ALA A 34 16.31 9.10 -2.51
N ARG A 35 15.65 8.92 -1.35
CA ARG A 35 14.29 8.39 -1.33
C ARG A 35 13.53 9.32 -2.27
N PRO A 36 12.87 8.80 -3.33
CA PRO A 36 11.98 9.64 -4.10
C PRO A 36 11.03 10.32 -3.10
N PRO A 37 10.68 11.60 -3.31
CA PRO A 37 9.75 12.31 -2.43
C PRO A 37 8.61 11.35 -2.15
N ALA A 38 8.22 11.21 -0.88
CA ALA A 38 7.07 10.42 -0.52
C ALA A 38 5.91 10.93 -1.39
N LEU A 39 5.65 10.24 -2.51
CA LEU A 39 4.44 10.45 -3.28
C LEU A 39 3.36 10.39 -2.23
N ASN A 40 2.51 11.40 -2.17
CA ASN A 40 1.40 11.43 -1.23
C ASN A 40 0.54 10.22 -1.59
N ARG A 41 0.88 9.05 -1.00
CA ARG A 41 0.38 7.75 -1.40
C ARG A 41 -1.02 7.75 -0.84
N GLY A 42 -2.00 8.07 -1.67
CA GLY A 42 -3.41 8.06 -1.32
C GLY A 42 -3.95 6.67 -0.95
N CYS A 43 -3.10 5.76 -0.46
CA CYS A 43 -3.52 4.56 0.24
C CYS A 43 -4.11 4.99 1.57
N VAL A 44 -5.40 5.26 1.56
CA VAL A 44 -6.18 5.29 2.78
C VAL A 44 -6.42 3.83 3.16
N PRO A 45 -6.02 3.39 4.37
CA PRO A 45 -6.33 2.05 4.83
C PRO A 45 -7.84 1.84 4.77
N LEU A 46 -8.26 0.65 4.36
CA LEU A 46 -9.67 0.35 4.15
C LEU A 46 -10.41 0.32 5.51
N PRO A 47 -11.74 0.49 5.55
CA PRO A 47 -12.50 0.39 6.80
C PRO A 47 -12.23 -0.93 7.54
N SER A 48 -12.13 -2.04 6.79
CA SER A 48 -11.76 -3.35 7.31
C SER A 48 -10.37 -3.42 7.97
N GLN A 49 -9.49 -2.46 7.67
CA GLN A 49 -8.11 -2.38 8.12
C GLN A 49 -7.90 -1.34 9.23
N THR A 50 -8.99 -0.68 9.66
CA THR A 50 -8.98 0.38 10.69
C THR A 50 -9.96 0.11 11.83
N LEU A 51 -11.03 -0.66 11.59
CA LEU A 51 -12.05 -0.94 12.61
C LEU A 51 -11.66 -2.00 13.64
N THR A 52 -10.77 -2.93 13.30
CA THR A 52 -10.64 -4.17 14.09
C THR A 52 -9.84 -3.99 15.38
N GLY A 53 -9.03 -2.93 15.50
CA GLY A 53 -8.15 -2.70 16.67
C GLY A 53 -6.99 -3.69 16.79
N ASP A 54 -7.25 -4.96 16.44
CA ASP A 54 -6.27 -6.01 16.23
C ASP A 54 -5.66 -5.87 14.84
N GLN A 55 -4.33 -5.72 14.81
CA GLN A 55 -3.57 -5.74 13.57
C GLN A 55 -3.62 -7.12 12.94
N ALA A 56 -3.97 -7.21 11.67
CA ALA A 56 -3.96 -8.47 10.97
C ALA A 56 -2.51 -8.95 10.74
N GLU A 57 -2.27 -10.22 11.01
CA GLU A 57 -1.02 -10.90 10.71
C GLU A 57 -1.08 -11.51 9.30
N LEU A 58 -0.01 -11.37 8.53
CA LEU A 58 0.05 -11.89 7.16
C LEU A 58 0.38 -13.38 7.15
N HIS A 59 -0.19 -14.10 6.18
CA HIS A 59 0.15 -15.49 5.95
C HIS A 59 1.64 -15.69 5.69
N SER A 60 2.22 -16.73 6.30
CA SER A 60 3.67 -16.98 6.31
C SER A 60 4.28 -17.22 4.93
N VAL A 61 3.46 -17.62 3.95
CA VAL A 61 3.86 -17.82 2.53
C VAL A 61 3.94 -16.50 1.75
N LEU A 62 3.18 -15.49 2.17
CA LEU A 62 3.18 -14.16 1.57
C LEU A 62 4.24 -13.28 2.22
N GLU A 63 4.69 -13.61 3.43
CA GLU A 63 5.65 -12.82 4.18
C GLU A 63 7.03 -12.82 3.53
N TYR A 64 7.61 -11.62 3.38
CA TYR A 64 8.99 -11.48 2.94
C TYR A 64 9.96 -12.06 3.97
N LYS A 65 10.67 -13.12 3.56
CA LYS A 65 11.71 -13.77 4.37
C LYS A 65 13.04 -13.75 3.62
N ILE A 66 14.09 -13.36 4.32
CA ILE A 66 15.45 -13.37 3.77
C ILE A 66 15.82 -14.82 3.44
N GLY A 67 16.14 -15.09 2.18
CA GLY A 67 16.51 -16.44 1.70
C GLY A 67 15.34 -17.34 1.28
N ALA A 68 14.09 -16.86 1.33
CA ALA A 68 12.96 -17.58 0.77
C ALA A 68 12.99 -17.57 -0.77
N PRO A 69 12.38 -18.58 -1.43
CA PRO A 69 12.27 -18.62 -2.88
C PRO A 69 11.46 -17.42 -3.39
N TYR A 70 11.90 -16.84 -4.50
CA TYR A 70 11.22 -15.74 -5.17
C TYR A 70 10.20 -16.27 -6.18
N ALA A 71 9.04 -15.63 -6.28
CA ALA A 71 8.13 -15.88 -7.39
C ALA A 71 8.54 -15.01 -8.58
N ASP A 72 8.66 -15.60 -9.76
CA ASP A 72 8.91 -14.88 -11.01
C ASP A 72 7.60 -14.34 -11.59
N TRP A 73 7.47 -13.02 -11.58
CA TRP A 73 6.33 -12.28 -12.06
C TRP A 73 6.62 -11.58 -13.38
N GLY A 74 7.67 -12.03 -14.08
CA GLY A 74 7.80 -11.78 -15.50
C GLY A 74 6.52 -12.24 -16.17
N LEU A 75 5.68 -11.28 -16.58
CA LEU A 75 4.43 -11.44 -17.34
C LEU A 75 4.60 -12.21 -18.66
N THR A 76 5.79 -12.74 -18.90
CA THR A 76 6.16 -13.70 -19.94
C THR A 76 5.57 -15.09 -19.72
N LYS A 77 5.21 -15.45 -18.48
CA LYS A 77 4.57 -16.73 -18.15
C LYS A 77 3.09 -16.49 -17.84
N PRO A 78 2.17 -17.41 -18.17
CA PRO A 78 0.78 -17.27 -17.77
C PRO A 78 0.63 -17.40 -16.24
N LEU A 79 -0.46 -16.86 -15.69
CA LEU A 79 -0.70 -16.76 -14.25
C LEU A 79 -0.54 -18.11 -13.55
N GLU A 80 -1.04 -19.18 -14.14
CA GLU A 80 -0.99 -20.54 -13.57
C GLU A 80 0.45 -20.97 -13.31
N ARG A 81 1.37 -20.66 -14.23
CA ARG A 81 2.81 -20.93 -14.09
C ARG A 81 3.48 -20.06 -13.04
N ALA A 82 3.00 -18.83 -12.85
CA ALA A 82 3.49 -17.98 -11.76
C ALA A 82 3.04 -18.49 -10.38
N LEU A 83 1.95 -19.24 -10.32
CA LEU A 83 1.35 -19.78 -9.08
C LEU A 83 1.74 -21.23 -8.77
N GLU A 84 2.42 -21.96 -9.66
CA GLU A 84 2.74 -23.39 -9.49
C GLU A 84 3.41 -23.74 -8.15
N GLY A 85 4.19 -22.81 -7.55
CA GLY A 85 4.85 -23.02 -6.25
C GLY A 85 3.96 -22.80 -5.02
N PHE A 86 2.72 -22.36 -5.19
CA PHE A 86 1.83 -21.95 -4.09
C PHE A 86 0.57 -22.81 -3.96
N GLY A 87 0.44 -23.89 -4.75
CA GLY A 87 -0.82 -24.60 -4.98
C GLY A 87 -1.61 -24.96 -3.72
N GLU A 88 -0.96 -25.48 -2.68
CA GLU A 88 -1.62 -25.85 -1.42
C GLU A 88 -2.11 -24.64 -0.60
N TYR A 89 -1.43 -23.49 -0.74
CA TYR A 89 -1.73 -22.28 0.02
C TYR A 89 -2.77 -21.39 -0.65
N LEU A 90 -3.09 -21.58 -1.93
CA LEU A 90 -3.93 -20.64 -2.70
C LEU A 90 -5.32 -20.44 -2.09
N THR A 91 -5.85 -21.44 -1.40
CA THR A 91 -7.16 -21.41 -0.73
C THR A 91 -7.11 -20.93 0.71
N GLU A 92 -5.92 -20.76 1.29
CA GLU A 92 -5.75 -20.30 2.67
C GLU A 92 -5.94 -18.79 2.77
N PHE A 93 -6.38 -18.32 3.94
CA PHE A 93 -6.55 -16.88 4.16
C PHE A 93 -5.18 -16.17 4.14
N ALA A 94 -5.15 -15.02 3.47
CA ALA A 94 -3.95 -14.20 3.40
C ALA A 94 -3.63 -13.51 4.74
N THR A 95 -4.60 -13.44 5.66
CA THR A 95 -4.44 -12.76 6.94
C THR A 95 -5.18 -13.47 8.08
N MET A 96 -4.70 -13.25 9.31
CA MET A 96 -5.37 -13.63 10.55
C MET A 96 -5.49 -12.40 11.47
N PRO A 97 -6.71 -11.97 11.87
CA PRO A 97 -8.00 -12.46 11.41
C PRO A 97 -8.21 -12.23 9.90
N PRO A 98 -9.08 -13.00 9.22
CA PRO A 98 -9.33 -12.84 7.78
C PRO A 98 -9.90 -11.46 7.45
N LEU A 99 -9.21 -10.72 6.58
CA LEU A 99 -9.68 -9.43 6.09
C LEU A 99 -10.47 -9.57 4.79
N PRO A 100 -11.58 -8.82 4.59
CA PRO A 100 -12.36 -8.88 3.35
C PRO A 100 -11.67 -8.18 2.16
N SER A 101 -10.66 -7.36 2.42
CA SER A 101 -9.88 -6.64 1.42
C SER A 101 -8.50 -6.28 1.95
N LEU A 102 -7.51 -6.25 1.06
CA LEU A 102 -6.11 -5.96 1.37
C LEU A 102 -5.56 -4.86 0.47
N SER A 103 -4.83 -3.92 1.07
CA SER A 103 -4.11 -2.88 0.35
C SER A 103 -2.63 -3.22 0.24
N VAL A 104 -2.14 -3.35 -0.99
CA VAL A 104 -0.72 -3.61 -1.29
C VAL A 104 -0.11 -2.39 -1.99
N ILE A 105 1.07 -1.98 -1.56
CA ILE A 105 1.79 -0.82 -2.11
C ILE A 105 3.18 -1.22 -2.58
N HIS A 106 3.76 -0.39 -3.45
CA HIS A 106 5.19 -0.48 -3.77
C HIS A 106 5.75 0.92 -3.99
N PRO A 107 6.97 1.24 -3.52
CA PRO A 107 7.51 2.59 -3.59
C PRO A 107 7.62 3.20 -5.00
N GLN A 108 7.74 2.37 -6.02
CA GLN A 108 7.83 2.79 -7.43
C GLN A 108 6.47 2.83 -8.14
N LEU A 109 5.40 2.38 -7.49
CA LEU A 109 4.05 2.45 -8.04
C LEU A 109 3.35 3.70 -7.49
N PRO A 110 2.74 4.54 -8.36
CA PRO A 110 2.05 5.74 -7.90
C PRO A 110 0.64 5.46 -7.36
N TRP A 111 0.14 4.23 -7.49
CA TRP A 111 -1.14 3.77 -6.95
C TRP A 111 -0.96 2.58 -6.01
N CYS A 112 -2.01 2.29 -5.25
CA CYS A 112 -2.13 1.07 -4.47
C CYS A 112 -2.82 -0.03 -5.29
N ILE A 113 -2.51 -1.26 -4.95
CA ILE A 113 -3.20 -2.45 -5.44
C ILE A 113 -4.18 -2.85 -4.34
N THR A 114 -5.47 -2.72 -4.61
CA THR A 114 -6.51 -3.21 -3.71
C THR A 114 -6.93 -4.59 -4.15
N VAL A 115 -6.77 -5.57 -3.26
CA VAL A 115 -7.22 -6.94 -3.44
C VAL A 115 -8.51 -7.12 -2.66
N HIS A 116 -9.52 -7.70 -3.31
CA HIS A 116 -10.77 -8.07 -2.68
C HIS A 116 -10.90 -9.58 -2.64
N ARG A 117 -11.60 -10.10 -1.64
CA ARG A 117 -11.97 -11.51 -1.59
C ARG A 117 -12.81 -11.87 -2.83
N THR A 118 -12.56 -13.03 -3.43
CA THR A 118 -13.36 -13.49 -4.57
C THR A 118 -14.66 -14.15 -4.08
N ASP A 119 -14.57 -15.16 -3.21
CA ASP A 119 -15.73 -15.97 -2.80
C ASP A 119 -15.84 -16.21 -1.28
N PHE A 120 -14.73 -16.22 -0.55
CA PHE A 120 -14.67 -16.64 0.86
C PHE A 120 -14.88 -15.48 1.85
N ASP A 121 -14.93 -15.80 3.15
CA ASP A 121 -15.10 -14.83 4.24
C ASP A 121 -13.97 -13.78 4.32
N GLY A 122 -12.81 -14.04 3.69
CA GLY A 122 -11.69 -13.12 3.61
C GLY A 122 -10.87 -13.33 2.34
N VAL A 123 -9.90 -12.43 2.13
CA VAL A 123 -8.94 -12.50 1.04
C VAL A 123 -8.04 -13.71 1.24
N THR A 124 -7.89 -14.53 0.19
CA THR A 124 -7.01 -15.70 0.18
C THR A 124 -5.61 -15.35 -0.34
N VAL A 125 -4.64 -16.24 -0.11
CA VAL A 125 -3.31 -16.14 -0.74
C VAL A 125 -3.44 -16.08 -2.27
N GLY A 126 -4.33 -16.89 -2.84
CA GLY A 126 -4.61 -16.89 -4.28
C GLY A 126 -5.14 -15.55 -4.79
N ASP A 127 -6.06 -14.92 -4.05
CA ASP A 127 -6.58 -13.59 -4.38
C ASP A 127 -5.46 -12.54 -4.38
N VAL A 128 -4.55 -12.57 -3.39
CA VAL A 128 -3.43 -11.64 -3.31
C VAL A 128 -2.48 -11.80 -4.49
N LEU A 129 -2.06 -13.03 -4.77
CA LEU A 129 -1.12 -13.29 -5.86
C LEU A 129 -1.77 -12.97 -7.22
N THR A 130 -3.02 -13.35 -7.43
CA THR A 130 -3.76 -13.02 -8.67
C THR A 130 -3.97 -11.53 -8.83
N GLY A 131 -4.33 -10.84 -7.73
CA GLY A 131 -4.62 -9.42 -7.72
C GLY A 131 -3.40 -8.57 -8.04
N ILE A 132 -2.26 -8.86 -7.41
CA ILE A 132 -1.01 -8.17 -7.74
C ILE A 132 -0.63 -8.52 -9.19
N TYR A 133 -0.78 -9.77 -9.65
CA TYR A 133 -0.25 -10.21 -10.96
C TYR A 133 -1.00 -9.49 -12.08
N SER A 134 -2.32 -9.50 -11.97
CA SER A 134 -3.22 -8.76 -12.84
C SER A 134 -2.91 -7.27 -12.79
N ALA A 135 -2.70 -6.71 -11.60
CA ALA A 135 -2.35 -5.30 -11.45
C ALA A 135 -1.00 -4.95 -12.09
N MET A 136 -0.01 -5.85 -12.11
CA MET A 136 1.27 -5.61 -12.80
C MET A 136 1.14 -5.73 -14.32
N GLY A 137 0.20 -6.56 -14.79
CA GLY A 137 -0.13 -6.75 -16.20
C GLY A 137 -0.88 -5.59 -16.84
N MET A 138 -1.55 -4.73 -16.07
CA MET A 138 -2.31 -3.62 -16.66
C MET A 138 -1.40 -2.65 -17.42
N HIS A 139 -1.93 -2.12 -18.52
CA HIS A 139 -1.25 -1.10 -19.29
C HIS A 139 -1.22 0.25 -18.57
N LEU A 140 -0.14 1.01 -18.77
CA LEU A 140 -0.07 2.39 -18.33
C LEU A 140 -1.03 3.27 -19.14
N ALA A 141 -1.49 4.37 -18.53
CA ALA A 141 -2.26 5.38 -19.25
C ALA A 141 -1.44 5.90 -20.44
N GLY A 142 -1.94 5.70 -21.66
CA GLY A 142 -1.21 5.97 -22.91
C GLY A 142 -0.69 4.73 -23.65
N GLY A 143 -0.98 3.52 -23.17
CA GLY A 143 -0.83 2.26 -23.91
C GLY A 143 0.62 1.77 -24.12
N LYS A 144 1.63 2.57 -23.77
CA LYS A 144 3.03 2.18 -23.85
C LYS A 144 3.47 1.55 -22.53
N GLY A 145 3.61 0.23 -22.55
CA GLY A 145 4.15 -0.54 -21.43
C GLY A 145 3.12 -0.98 -20.39
N THR A 146 3.59 -1.82 -19.47
CA THR A 146 2.81 -2.33 -18.33
C THR A 146 3.29 -1.71 -17.03
N ARG A 147 2.47 -1.81 -16.00
CA ARG A 147 2.82 -1.35 -14.65
C ARG A 147 4.08 -2.00 -14.09
N LEU A 148 4.36 -3.25 -14.46
CA LEU A 148 5.60 -3.94 -14.12
C LEU A 148 6.86 -3.16 -14.57
N GLN A 149 6.81 -2.43 -15.69
CA GLN A 149 7.96 -1.67 -16.20
C GLN A 149 8.37 -0.53 -15.28
N LEU A 150 7.45 -0.04 -14.43
CA LEU A 150 7.77 0.97 -13.41
C LEU A 150 8.70 0.42 -12.32
N LEU A 151 8.82 -0.91 -12.19
CA LEU A 151 9.67 -1.54 -11.19
C LEU A 151 11.16 -1.59 -11.59
N GLY A 152 11.56 -0.87 -12.65
CA GLY A 152 12.95 -0.73 -13.04
C GLY A 152 13.62 -2.05 -13.46
N GLY A 153 12.84 -2.99 -14.00
CA GLY A 153 13.34 -4.31 -14.41
C GLY A 153 13.28 -5.39 -13.32
N LYS A 154 12.86 -5.04 -12.09
CA LYS A 154 12.60 -6.01 -11.02
C LYS A 154 11.32 -6.78 -11.33
N ARG A 155 11.43 -8.10 -11.36
CA ARG A 155 10.34 -9.01 -11.74
C ARG A 155 10.11 -10.11 -10.73
N LEU A 156 10.98 -10.21 -9.73
CA LEU A 156 10.89 -11.26 -8.75
C LEU A 156 10.18 -10.73 -7.51
N LEU A 157 9.00 -11.27 -7.21
CA LEU A 157 8.29 -11.00 -5.97
C LEU A 157 8.94 -11.82 -4.86
N ALA A 158 9.47 -11.14 -3.85
CA ALA A 158 10.04 -11.75 -2.65
C ALA A 158 9.03 -11.92 -1.52
N GLY A 159 7.85 -11.32 -1.66
CA GLY A 159 6.78 -11.35 -0.68
C GLY A 159 6.31 -9.96 -0.33
N LEU A 160 5.57 -9.88 0.77
CA LEU A 160 5.00 -8.67 1.33
C LEU A 160 5.54 -8.49 2.75
N ARG A 161 5.68 -7.24 3.18
CA ARG A 161 6.00 -6.90 4.56
C ARG A 161 5.06 -5.82 5.04
N LYS A 162 4.92 -5.68 6.36
CA LYS A 162 4.10 -4.60 6.92
C LYS A 162 4.67 -3.26 6.49
N SER A 163 3.80 -2.38 5.98
CA SER A 163 4.22 -1.02 5.65
C SER A 163 4.36 -0.18 6.93
N GLY A 164 5.10 0.93 6.84
CA GLY A 164 5.14 1.91 7.92
C GLY A 164 3.93 2.86 7.97
N PHE A 165 2.91 2.62 7.13
CA PHE A 165 1.64 3.35 7.21
C PHE A 165 0.75 2.71 8.28
N ASP A 166 -0.13 3.51 8.89
CA ASP A 166 -1.09 2.99 9.85
C ASP A 166 -2.07 2.00 9.20
N GLY A 167 -2.47 0.98 9.96
CA GLY A 167 -3.40 -0.07 9.54
C GLY A 167 -2.74 -1.25 8.81
N ASP A 168 -3.57 -2.08 8.16
CA ASP A 168 -3.13 -3.32 7.50
C ASP A 168 -2.71 -3.09 6.04
N VAL A 169 -1.81 -2.14 5.81
CA VAL A 169 -1.23 -1.88 4.48
C VAL A 169 0.07 -2.66 4.33
N TRP A 170 0.19 -3.44 3.27
CA TRP A 170 1.34 -4.30 3.00
C TRP A 170 2.21 -3.74 1.88
N GLU A 171 3.51 -3.68 2.10
CA GLU A 171 4.49 -3.27 1.08
C GLU A 171 5.02 -4.50 0.34
N MET A 172 4.85 -4.48 -0.97
CA MET A 172 5.43 -5.44 -1.89
C MET A 172 6.96 -5.30 -1.90
N VAL A 173 7.68 -6.42 -1.79
CA VAL A 173 9.13 -6.48 -1.89
C VAL A 173 9.52 -7.18 -3.18
N VAL A 174 10.27 -6.50 -4.04
CA VAL A 174 10.74 -7.03 -5.32
C VAL A 174 12.27 -6.97 -5.44
N VAL A 175 12.83 -7.98 -6.10
CA VAL A 175 14.27 -8.12 -6.37
C VAL A 175 14.58 -8.22 -7.86
#